data_AF-A0A1V6BPJ0-F1
#
_entry.id   AF-A0A1V6BPJ0-F1
#
_cell.length_a   1.000
_cell.length_b   1.000
_cell.length_c   1.000
_cell.angle_alpha   90.00
_cell.angle_beta   90.00
_cell.angle_gamma   90.00
#
_symmetry.space_group_name_H-M   'P 1'
#
loop_
_entity.id
_entity.type
_entity.pdbx_description
1 polymer ?
#
loop_
_entity_poly.entity_id
_entity_poly.type
_entity_poly.pdbx_seq_one_letter_code
_entity_poly.pdbx_strand_id
1 'polypeptide(L)'
;MTASGDVYSGVIPAQADKAVVTFHVEAVNEKGYIAKSADKSYTVAAVVVDYSGLYLNELNGNDKFMELQNRGTKDIPLEGVYICKDSENDEPVWVCDDRTLAPGQFLLLYSEDVQADHPTQPEALIFHSGLSAKKNVRIQLFNPAGSSIDDFNLTAIAKTAPASYSRNTDKKWAHAPATPGAANQESTDYVIGLQ
;
A
#
# COMPACT_ATOMS: atom_id res chain seq x y z
N MET A 1 28.74 -13.99 -24.52
CA MET A 1 29.22 -15.16 -23.77
C MET A 1 30.73 -15.00 -23.61
N THR A 2 31.26 -15.27 -22.43
CA THR A 2 32.70 -15.24 -22.15
C THR A 2 33.19 -16.66 -21.87
N ALA A 3 34.38 -17.01 -22.33
CA ALA A 3 34.97 -18.34 -22.14
C ALA A 3 36.28 -18.22 -21.36
N SER A 4 36.51 -19.16 -20.44
CA SER A 4 37.77 -19.33 -19.70
C SER A 4 38.07 -20.82 -19.58
N GLY A 5 38.95 -21.33 -20.46
CA GLY A 5 39.15 -22.76 -20.65
C GLY A 5 37.84 -23.42 -21.11
N ASP A 6 37.41 -24.46 -20.41
CA ASP A 6 36.17 -25.20 -20.70
C ASP A 6 34.91 -24.58 -20.05
N VAL A 7 35.05 -23.43 -19.39
CA VAL A 7 33.93 -22.74 -18.73
C VAL A 7 33.41 -21.61 -19.59
N TYR A 8 32.12 -21.69 -19.93
CA TYR A 8 31.39 -20.66 -20.67
C TYR A 8 30.35 -20.00 -19.77
N SER A 9 30.28 -18.67 -19.80
CA SER A 9 29.33 -17.89 -19.01
C SER A 9 28.59 -16.86 -19.85
N GLY A 10 27.36 -16.55 -19.44
CA GLY A 10 26.49 -15.55 -20.02
C GLY A 10 25.62 -14.91 -18.94
N VAL A 11 25.19 -13.68 -19.18
CA VAL A 11 24.28 -12.96 -18.30
C VAL A 11 22.92 -12.93 -18.96
N ILE A 12 21.88 -13.35 -18.24
CA ILE A 12 20.49 -13.16 -18.66
C ILE A 12 20.13 -11.70 -18.33
N PRO A 13 19.64 -10.89 -19.29
CA PRO A 13 19.26 -9.50 -19.02
C PRO A 13 18.21 -9.39 -17.92
N ALA A 14 18.09 -8.22 -17.29
CA ALA A 14 17.00 -7.96 -16.34
C ALA A 14 15.64 -8.32 -16.96
N GLN A 15 14.82 -9.02 -16.18
CA GLN A 15 13.50 -9.51 -16.60
C GLN A 15 12.42 -8.86 -15.74
N ALA A 16 11.18 -8.86 -16.23
CA ALA A 16 10.04 -8.30 -15.51
C ALA A 16 9.77 -9.02 -14.19
N ASP A 17 9.04 -8.35 -13.29
CA ASP A 17 8.58 -8.91 -12.03
C ASP A 17 7.87 -10.25 -12.25
N LYS A 18 8.21 -11.26 -11.43
CA LYS A 18 7.65 -12.62 -11.50
C LYS A 18 7.81 -13.34 -12.86
N ALA A 19 8.63 -12.82 -13.78
CA ALA A 19 8.87 -13.50 -15.05
C ALA A 19 9.49 -14.88 -14.82
N VAL A 20 8.93 -15.89 -15.49
CA VAL A 20 9.53 -17.23 -15.53
C VAL A 20 10.54 -17.27 -16.66
N VAL A 21 11.81 -17.36 -16.28
CA VAL A 21 12.91 -17.46 -17.23
C VAL A 21 13.21 -18.92 -17.47
N THR A 22 13.11 -19.36 -18.72
CA THR A 22 13.51 -20.71 -19.14
C THR A 22 14.71 -20.60 -20.09
N PHE A 23 15.73 -21.43 -19.88
CA PHE A 23 16.94 -21.43 -20.70
C PHE A 23 17.54 -22.83 -20.83
N HIS A 24 18.31 -23.03 -21.90
CA HIS A 24 19.15 -24.20 -22.13
C HIS A 24 20.48 -23.76 -22.74
N VAL A 25 21.47 -24.66 -22.73
CA VAL A 25 22.79 -24.43 -23.34
C VAL A 25 22.96 -25.36 -24.52
N GLU A 26 23.37 -24.81 -25.67
CA GLU A 26 23.76 -25.58 -26.86
C GLU A 26 25.25 -25.39 -27.12
N ALA A 27 25.94 -26.49 -27.39
CA ALA A 27 27.33 -26.50 -27.83
C ALA A 27 27.40 -27.13 -29.21
N VAL A 28 28.10 -26.47 -30.13
CA VAL A 28 28.36 -26.96 -31.49
C VAL A 28 29.85 -27.25 -31.62
N ASN A 29 30.22 -28.47 -32.01
CA ASN A 29 31.63 -28.79 -32.26
C ASN A 29 32.06 -28.37 -33.68
N GLU A 30 33.36 -28.50 -33.99
CA GLU A 30 33.94 -28.10 -35.28
C GLU A 30 33.30 -28.80 -36.49
N LYS A 31 32.70 -29.98 -36.28
CA LYS A 31 32.02 -30.76 -37.33
C LYS A 31 30.53 -30.42 -37.43
N GLY A 32 30.04 -29.44 -36.67
CA GLY A 32 28.64 -29.01 -36.68
C GLY A 32 27.70 -29.88 -35.85
N TYR A 33 28.20 -30.84 -35.06
CA TYR A 33 27.33 -31.62 -34.18
C TYR A 33 26.93 -30.80 -32.95
N ILE A 34 25.65 -30.86 -32.61
CA ILE A 34 25.05 -30.08 -31.53
C ILE A 34 24.78 -31.00 -30.33
N ALA A 35 25.20 -30.56 -29.15
CA ALA A 35 24.72 -31.09 -27.87
C ALA A 35 23.89 -30.02 -27.16
N LYS A 36 22.67 -30.37 -26.74
CA LYS A 36 21.76 -29.49 -26.00
C LYS A 36 21.60 -29.99 -24.55
N SER A 37 21.67 -29.08 -23.58
CA SER A 37 21.33 -29.38 -22.18
C SER A 37 19.81 -29.55 -22.01
N ALA A 38 19.39 -30.15 -20.89
CA ALA A 38 18.01 -30.02 -20.44
C ALA A 38 17.65 -28.54 -20.22
N ASP A 39 16.37 -28.22 -20.36
CA ASP A 39 15.86 -26.90 -20.03
C ASP A 39 15.92 -26.70 -18.50
N LYS A 40 16.28 -25.49 -18.08
CA LYS A 40 16.25 -25.04 -16.69
C LYS A 40 15.36 -23.81 -16.59
N SER A 41 14.72 -23.63 -15.44
CA SER A 41 13.90 -22.46 -15.18
C SER A 41 14.15 -21.85 -13.81
N TYR A 42 13.91 -20.54 -13.70
CA TYR A 42 13.79 -19.82 -12.45
C TYR A 42 12.75 -18.70 -12.58
N THR A 43 12.17 -18.27 -11.46
CA THR A 43 11.26 -17.12 -11.42
C THR A 43 12.01 -15.92 -10.85
N VAL A 44 11.89 -14.76 -11.50
CA VAL A 44 12.43 -13.50 -10.98
C VAL A 44 11.75 -13.17 -9.65
N ALA A 45 12.54 -12.82 -8.64
CA ALA A 45 12.01 -12.44 -7.33
C ALA A 45 11.09 -11.22 -7.46
N ALA A 46 10.03 -11.18 -6.64
CA ALA A 46 9.14 -10.04 -6.61
C ALA A 46 9.91 -8.78 -6.17
N VAL A 47 9.64 -7.63 -6.79
CA VAL A 47 10.12 -6.34 -6.26
C VAL A 47 9.60 -6.18 -4.83
N VAL A 48 10.50 -6.13 -3.86
CA VAL A 48 10.14 -5.85 -2.47
C VAL A 48 9.88 -4.36 -2.35
N VAL A 49 8.61 -3.99 -2.31
CA VAL A 49 8.19 -2.61 -2.05
C VAL A 49 8.30 -2.33 -0.56
N ASP A 50 8.98 -1.23 -0.21
CA ASP A 50 9.09 -0.75 1.15
C ASP A 50 7.89 0.13 1.51
N TYR A 51 6.95 -0.44 2.24
CA TYR A 51 5.76 0.26 2.72
C TYR A 51 5.95 0.95 4.08
N SER A 52 7.16 0.95 4.65
CA SER A 52 7.41 1.57 5.98
C SER A 52 7.17 3.07 6.02
N GLY A 53 7.08 3.72 4.85
CA GLY A 53 6.70 5.11 4.69
C GLY A 53 5.20 5.37 4.57
N LEU A 54 4.35 4.33 4.40
CA LEU A 54 2.91 4.49 4.19
C LEU A 54 2.15 4.40 5.52
N TYR A 55 1.26 5.36 5.77
CA TYR A 55 0.51 5.44 7.03
C TYR A 55 -0.94 5.83 6.79
N LEU A 56 -1.82 5.39 7.68
CA LEU A 56 -3.09 6.08 7.93
C LEU A 56 -2.76 7.46 8.51
N ASN A 57 -3.20 8.54 7.85
CA ASN A 57 -2.90 9.92 8.22
C ASN A 57 -4.05 10.61 8.95
N GLU A 58 -5.28 10.40 8.49
CA GLU A 58 -6.45 11.09 8.99
C GLU A 58 -7.71 10.23 8.83
N LEU A 59 -8.59 10.25 9.83
CA LEU A 59 -9.92 9.64 9.78
C LEU A 59 -10.96 10.62 10.29
N ASN A 60 -11.95 10.91 9.45
CA ASN A 60 -13.05 11.81 9.79
C ASN A 60 -14.38 11.08 9.60
N GLY A 61 -15.05 10.76 10.71
CA GLY A 61 -16.36 10.11 10.69
C GLY A 61 -17.56 11.06 10.56
N ASN A 62 -17.33 12.38 10.48
CA ASN A 62 -18.35 13.39 10.22
C ASN A 62 -18.50 13.61 8.70
N ASP A 63 -17.37 13.88 8.04
CA ASP A 63 -17.26 14.08 6.58
C ASP A 63 -16.92 12.77 5.82
N LYS A 64 -16.85 11.66 6.57
CA LYS A 64 -16.72 10.28 6.10
C LYS A 64 -15.57 10.03 5.12
N PHE A 65 -14.37 10.45 5.50
CA PHE A 65 -13.15 10.16 4.74
C PHE A 65 -12.08 9.47 5.58
N MET A 66 -11.19 8.79 4.86
CA MET A 66 -9.91 8.30 5.36
C MET A 66 -8.81 8.83 4.46
N GLU A 67 -7.62 9.04 5.02
CA GLU A 67 -6.48 9.53 4.25
C GLU A 67 -5.25 8.70 4.54
N LEU A 68 -4.52 8.35 3.48
CA LEU A 68 -3.18 7.77 3.56
C LEU A 68 -2.14 8.85 3.27
N GLN A 69 -0.96 8.71 3.86
CA GLN A 69 0.18 9.55 3.52
C GLN A 69 1.45 8.72 3.33
N ASN A 70 2.24 9.08 2.33
CA ASN A 70 3.63 8.66 2.23
C ASN A 70 4.52 9.62 3.03
N ARG A 71 4.92 9.23 4.24
CA ARG A 71 5.91 9.93 5.07
C ARG A 71 7.35 9.46 4.84
N GLY A 72 7.55 8.55 3.88
CA GLY A 72 8.87 8.10 3.44
C GLY A 72 9.57 9.09 2.52
N THR A 73 10.69 8.67 1.95
CA THR A 73 11.54 9.48 1.06
C THR A 73 11.56 8.98 -0.39
N LYS A 74 10.79 7.92 -0.69
CA LYS A 74 10.67 7.32 -2.02
C LYS A 74 9.22 7.21 -2.42
N ASP A 75 8.98 7.16 -3.72
CA ASP A 75 7.69 6.80 -4.29
C ASP A 75 7.27 5.41 -3.81
N ILE A 76 6.01 5.26 -3.42
CA ILE A 76 5.42 3.99 -3.00
C ILE A 76 4.36 3.58 -4.03
N PRO A 77 4.59 2.52 -4.83
CA PRO A 77 3.52 1.92 -5.62
C PRO A 77 2.50 1.29 -4.67
N LEU A 78 1.22 1.52 -4.95
CA LEU A 78 0.11 1.13 -4.08
C LEU A 78 -0.77 0.03 -4.67
N GLU A 79 -0.50 -0.45 -5.89
CA GLU A 79 -1.31 -1.51 -6.51
C GLU A 79 -1.53 -2.69 -5.56
N GLY A 80 -2.80 -2.99 -5.27
CA GLY A 80 -3.18 -4.08 -4.37
C GLY A 80 -3.02 -3.81 -2.87
N VAL A 81 -2.55 -2.63 -2.46
CA VAL A 81 -2.69 -2.16 -1.06
C VAL A 81 -4.17 -2.07 -0.74
N TYR A 82 -4.57 -2.53 0.43
CA TYR A 82 -5.99 -2.62 0.77
C TYR A 82 -6.29 -2.25 2.21
N ILE A 83 -7.55 -1.90 2.46
CA ILE A 83 -8.07 -1.54 3.78
C ILE A 83 -9.17 -2.52 4.16
N CYS A 84 -9.06 -3.09 5.36
CA CYS A 84 -10.18 -3.75 6.03
C CYS A 84 -10.71 -2.86 7.15
N LYS A 85 -12.00 -2.98 7.43
CA LYS A 85 -12.67 -2.24 8.50
C LYS A 85 -13.26 -3.22 9.50
N ASP A 86 -13.09 -2.92 10.78
CA ASP A 86 -13.54 -3.67 11.97
C ASP A 86 -12.90 -5.06 12.16
N SER A 87 -12.65 -5.82 11.09
CA SER A 87 -12.03 -7.15 11.12
C SER A 87 -11.16 -7.39 9.89
N GLU A 88 -9.96 -7.97 10.09
CA GLU A 88 -9.05 -8.39 9.02
C GLU A 88 -9.51 -9.63 8.25
N ASN A 89 -10.52 -10.34 8.77
CA ASN A 89 -11.12 -11.49 8.10
C ASN A 89 -12.30 -11.08 7.21
N ASP A 90 -12.70 -9.81 7.25
CA ASP A 90 -13.78 -9.28 6.41
C ASP A 90 -13.22 -8.89 5.04
N GLU A 91 -14.10 -8.87 4.03
CA GLU A 91 -13.75 -8.39 2.70
C GLU A 91 -13.19 -6.96 2.77
N PRO A 92 -12.11 -6.64 2.02
CA PRO A 92 -11.58 -5.29 1.99
C PRO A 92 -12.64 -4.27 1.58
N VAL A 93 -12.74 -3.17 2.33
CA VAL A 93 -13.64 -2.06 1.99
C VAL A 93 -13.06 -1.19 0.88
N TRP A 94 -11.76 -1.32 0.63
CA TRP A 94 -11.05 -0.64 -0.46
C TRP A 94 -9.80 -1.42 -0.85
N VAL A 95 -9.53 -1.48 -2.15
CA VAL A 95 -8.30 -2.01 -2.74
C VAL A 95 -7.80 -0.98 -3.76
N CYS A 96 -6.55 -0.57 -3.63
CA CYS A 96 -5.94 0.38 -4.54
C CYS A 96 -5.71 -0.24 -5.92
N ASP A 97 -6.02 0.55 -6.94
CA ASP A 97 -5.64 0.36 -8.34
C ASP A 97 -4.14 0.65 -8.57
N ASP A 98 -3.72 0.73 -9.83
CA ASP A 98 -2.32 0.99 -10.20
C ASP A 98 -1.96 2.47 -10.01
N ARG A 99 -1.54 2.81 -8.78
CA ARG A 99 -1.16 4.17 -8.39
C ARG A 99 0.17 4.17 -7.66
N THR A 100 0.84 5.32 -7.73
CA THR A 100 2.07 5.58 -6.98
C THR A 100 1.90 6.84 -6.15
N LEU A 101 2.25 6.77 -4.87
CA LEU A 101 2.19 7.90 -3.95
C LEU A 101 3.60 8.44 -3.69
N ALA A 102 3.89 9.65 -4.16
CA ALA A 102 5.19 10.29 -3.99
C ALA A 102 5.44 10.76 -2.53
N PRO A 103 6.69 11.01 -2.12
CA PRO A 103 7.01 11.50 -0.78
C PRO A 103 6.21 12.74 -0.37
N GLY A 104 5.63 12.71 0.84
CA GLY A 104 4.82 13.77 1.41
C GLY A 104 3.42 13.91 0.82
N GLN A 105 3.06 13.14 -0.20
CA GLN A 105 1.72 13.18 -0.81
C GLN A 105 0.69 12.41 0.01
N PHE A 106 -0.57 12.79 -0.22
CA PHE A 106 -1.74 12.24 0.44
C PHE A 106 -2.62 11.50 -0.58
N LEU A 107 -3.29 10.44 -0.12
CA LEU A 107 -4.32 9.74 -0.86
C LEU A 107 -5.62 9.81 -0.06
N LEU A 108 -6.55 10.64 -0.53
CA LEU A 108 -7.83 10.88 0.12
C LEU A 108 -8.88 9.90 -0.41
N LEU A 109 -9.54 9.19 0.50
CA LEU A 109 -10.60 8.21 0.22
C LEU A 109 -11.90 8.66 0.87
N TYR A 110 -12.98 8.72 0.10
CA TYR A 110 -14.32 9.04 0.62
C TYR A 110 -15.19 7.79 0.73
N SER A 111 -16.06 7.77 1.72
CA SER A 111 -17.09 6.73 1.85
C SER A 111 -18.07 6.84 0.69
N GLU A 112 -18.55 5.70 0.18
CA GLU A 112 -19.67 5.66 -0.76
C GLU A 112 -20.91 6.42 -0.24
N ASP A 113 -21.09 6.52 1.09
CA ASP A 113 -22.19 7.26 1.73
C ASP A 113 -22.23 8.75 1.37
N VAL A 114 -21.09 9.34 0.97
CA VAL A 114 -20.95 10.77 0.63
C VAL A 114 -20.45 10.98 -0.79
N GLN A 115 -20.43 9.93 -1.63
CA GLN A 115 -19.95 10.05 -3.01
C GLN A 115 -20.69 11.13 -3.82
N ALA A 116 -21.99 11.30 -3.58
CA ALA A 116 -22.80 12.32 -4.24
C ALA A 116 -22.34 13.76 -3.93
N ASP A 117 -21.75 13.99 -2.76
CA ASP A 117 -21.21 15.29 -2.33
C ASP A 117 -19.81 15.55 -2.92
N HIS A 118 -19.17 14.51 -3.48
CA HIS A 118 -17.83 14.54 -4.06
C HIS A 118 -17.81 14.02 -5.52
N PRO A 119 -18.58 14.62 -6.45
CA PRO A 119 -18.78 14.08 -7.80
C PRO A 119 -17.51 14.07 -8.68
N THR A 120 -16.47 14.82 -8.29
CA THR A 120 -15.18 14.85 -9.00
C THR A 120 -14.19 13.82 -8.46
N GLN A 121 -14.53 13.12 -7.37
CA GLN A 121 -13.67 12.09 -6.81
C GLN A 121 -13.66 10.87 -7.73
N PRO A 122 -12.48 10.34 -8.10
CA PRO A 122 -12.40 9.09 -8.87
C PRO A 122 -13.06 7.94 -8.11
N GLU A 123 -13.77 7.07 -8.82
CA GLU A 123 -14.43 5.89 -8.24
C GLU A 123 -13.43 4.98 -7.49
N ALA A 124 -12.22 4.83 -8.01
CA ALA A 124 -11.14 4.09 -7.35
C ALA A 124 -10.69 4.69 -5.99
N LEU A 125 -11.13 5.90 -5.64
CA LEU A 125 -10.89 6.55 -4.36
C LEU A 125 -12.16 6.65 -3.50
N ILE A 126 -13.14 5.80 -3.79
CA ILE A 126 -14.30 5.57 -2.95
C ILE A 126 -14.12 4.23 -2.23
N PHE A 127 -14.37 4.20 -0.92
CA PHE A 127 -14.40 2.95 -0.16
C PHE A 127 -15.84 2.54 0.16
N HIS A 128 -16.09 1.24 0.10
CA HIS A 128 -17.42 0.63 0.17
C HIS A 128 -17.79 0.26 1.61
N SER A 129 -17.88 1.28 2.45
CA SER A 129 -18.36 1.14 3.82
C SER A 129 -18.73 2.50 4.40
N GLY A 130 -19.62 2.50 5.40
CA GLY A 130 -19.91 3.70 6.19
C GLY A 130 -18.82 3.98 7.23
N LEU A 131 -18.55 5.26 7.48
CA LEU A 131 -17.66 5.73 8.55
C LEU A 131 -18.43 6.69 9.47
N SER A 132 -18.36 6.47 10.79
CA SER A 132 -19.16 7.21 11.76
C SER A 132 -18.33 7.75 12.91
N ALA A 133 -18.47 9.05 13.21
CA ALA A 133 -17.87 9.68 14.39
C ALA A 133 -18.46 9.20 15.73
N LYS A 134 -19.54 8.41 15.70
CA LYS A 134 -20.30 7.99 16.89
C LYS A 134 -20.09 6.53 17.27
N LYS A 135 -19.27 5.79 16.52
CA LYS A 135 -19.00 4.37 16.76
C LYS A 135 -17.51 4.13 16.95
N ASN A 136 -17.20 3.14 17.77
CA ASN A 136 -15.89 2.49 17.73
C ASN A 136 -15.62 2.01 16.31
N VAL A 137 -14.36 2.07 15.89
CA VAL A 137 -13.96 1.69 14.54
C VAL A 137 -12.55 1.18 14.55
N ARG A 138 -12.29 0.14 13.78
CA ARG A 138 -10.94 -0.30 13.45
C ARG A 138 -10.70 -0.15 11.95
N ILE A 139 -9.62 0.49 11.55
CA ILE A 139 -9.18 0.61 10.16
C ILE A 139 -7.79 0.02 10.07
N GLN A 140 -7.66 -1.03 9.26
CA GLN A 140 -6.42 -1.79 9.10
C GLN A 140 -5.93 -1.64 7.67
N LEU A 141 -4.69 -1.19 7.52
CA LEU A 141 -4.05 -1.01 6.22
C LEU A 141 -3.08 -2.18 5.98
N PHE A 142 -3.17 -2.81 4.81
CA PHE A 142 -2.38 -3.98 4.46
C PHE A 142 -1.64 -3.78 3.14
N ASN A 143 -0.48 -4.42 3.04
CA ASN A 143 0.24 -4.55 1.77
C ASN A 143 -0.40 -5.64 0.90
N PRO A 144 -0.04 -5.74 -0.40
CA PRO A 144 -0.61 -6.76 -1.30
C PRO A 144 -0.29 -8.21 -0.90
N ALA A 145 0.70 -8.42 -0.02
CA ALA A 145 1.05 -9.73 0.51
C ALA A 145 0.26 -10.09 1.79
N GLY A 146 -0.66 -9.23 2.24
CA GLY A 146 -1.49 -9.42 3.42
C GLY A 146 -0.80 -9.10 4.76
N SER A 147 0.38 -8.49 4.74
CA SER A 147 1.02 -8.01 5.98
C SER A 147 0.44 -6.67 6.40
N SER A 148 0.16 -6.50 7.69
CA SER A 148 -0.30 -5.23 8.25
C SER A 148 0.79 -4.16 8.09
N ILE A 149 0.39 -3.00 7.55
CA ILE A 149 1.18 -1.77 7.45
C ILE A 149 0.88 -0.87 8.65
N ASP A 150 -0.40 -0.71 8.97
CA ASP A 150 -0.88 0.22 10.00
C ASP A 150 -2.24 -0.20 10.54
N ASP A 151 -2.57 0.27 11.74
CA ASP A 151 -3.81 -0.08 12.44
C ASP A 151 -4.28 1.10 13.30
N PHE A 152 -5.44 1.64 12.96
CA PHE A 152 -6.18 2.55 13.82
C PHE A 152 -7.32 1.77 14.47
N ASN A 153 -7.21 1.47 15.76
CA ASN A 153 -8.20 0.66 16.48
C ASN A 153 -8.80 1.44 17.66
N LEU A 154 -9.90 2.16 17.40
CA LEU A 154 -10.62 2.90 18.43
C LEU A 154 -11.65 2.00 19.12
N THR A 155 -11.31 1.58 20.33
CA THR A 155 -12.13 0.65 21.14
C THR A 155 -13.02 1.34 22.17
N ALA A 156 -12.77 2.62 22.43
CA ALA A 156 -13.63 3.44 23.29
C ALA A 156 -13.61 4.90 22.84
N ILE A 157 -14.78 5.45 22.51
CA ILE A 157 -14.94 6.88 22.26
C ILE A 157 -15.04 7.61 23.60
N ALA A 158 -13.93 8.17 24.08
CA ALA A 158 -13.97 9.07 25.22
C ALA A 158 -14.40 10.49 24.83
N LYS A 159 -14.10 10.87 23.58
CA LYS A 159 -14.49 12.14 22.97
C LYS A 159 -14.76 11.90 21.49
N THR A 160 -15.95 12.28 21.04
CA THR A 160 -16.23 12.36 19.61
C THR A 160 -15.37 13.46 19.02
N ALA A 161 -14.59 13.15 17.98
CA ALA A 161 -13.84 14.15 17.25
C ALA A 161 -14.82 15.22 16.72
N PRO A 162 -14.68 16.50 17.10
CA PRO A 162 -15.54 17.55 16.58
C PRO A 162 -15.29 17.77 15.08
N ALA A 163 -14.09 17.41 14.60
CA ALA A 163 -13.73 17.35 13.20
C ALA A 163 -13.10 15.98 12.88
N SER A 164 -11.84 15.75 13.25
CA SER A 164 -11.08 14.58 12.79
C SER A 164 -10.19 13.92 13.84
N TYR A 165 -9.85 12.64 13.60
CA TYR A 165 -8.71 11.96 14.20
C TYR A 165 -7.52 12.13 13.24
N SER A 166 -6.51 12.90 13.64
CA SER A 166 -5.37 13.26 12.78
C SER A 166 -4.07 12.77 13.40
N ARG A 167 -3.16 12.27 12.58
CA ARG A 167 -1.86 11.80 13.05
C ARG A 167 -0.82 12.92 13.04
N ASN A 168 -0.29 13.27 14.22
CA ASN A 168 0.79 14.24 14.37
C ASN A 168 2.10 13.74 13.73
N THR A 169 3.11 14.63 13.63
CA THR A 169 4.47 14.29 13.18
C THR A 169 5.14 13.24 14.06
N ASP A 170 4.82 13.19 15.36
CA ASP A 170 5.28 12.16 16.30
C ASP A 170 4.57 10.80 16.14
N LYS A 171 3.71 10.68 15.12
CA LYS A 171 2.90 9.52 14.76
C LYS A 171 1.77 9.18 15.74
N LYS A 172 1.55 9.99 16.78
CA LYS A 172 0.40 9.81 17.67
C LYS A 172 -0.86 10.40 17.04
N TRP A 173 -1.99 9.78 17.35
CA TRP A 173 -3.30 10.30 16.95
C TRP A 173 -3.75 11.37 17.94
N ALA A 174 -4.22 12.49 17.41
CA ALA A 174 -4.81 13.59 18.16
C ALA A 174 -6.10 14.08 17.49
N HIS A 175 -6.95 14.75 18.27
CA HIS A 175 -8.09 15.46 17.74
C HIS A 175 -7.61 16.79 17.14
N ALA A 176 -7.95 17.05 15.87
CA ALA A 176 -7.60 18.29 15.17
C ALA A 176 -8.70 18.69 14.16
N PRO A 177 -8.69 19.93 13.64
CA PRO A 177 -9.47 20.30 12.46
C PRO A 177 -9.15 19.37 11.28
N ALA A 178 -10.14 19.14 10.43
CA ALA A 178 -9.97 18.26 9.27
C ALA A 178 -9.07 18.90 8.21
N THR A 179 -8.18 18.11 7.61
CA THR A 179 -7.18 18.57 6.64
C THR A 179 -7.13 17.69 5.38
N PRO A 180 -8.27 17.44 4.70
CA PRO A 180 -8.30 16.55 3.54
C PRO A 180 -7.37 17.03 2.42
N GLY A 181 -6.42 16.18 2.02
CA GLY A 181 -5.41 16.43 1.00
C GLY A 181 -4.27 17.35 1.45
N ALA A 182 -4.13 17.63 2.75
CA ALA A 182 -3.18 18.60 3.29
C ALA A 182 -2.49 18.10 4.57
N ALA A 183 -1.44 18.81 4.99
CA ALA A 183 -0.73 18.48 6.22
C ALA A 183 -1.61 18.73 7.46
N ASN A 184 -1.66 17.73 8.34
CA ASN A 184 -2.37 17.82 9.62
C ASN A 184 -1.83 18.96 10.49
N GLN A 185 -2.74 19.60 11.24
CA GLN A 185 -2.37 20.51 12.31
C GLN A 185 -1.94 19.72 13.56
N GLU A 186 -0.76 20.03 14.11
CA GLU A 186 -0.30 19.48 15.39
C GLU A 186 -1.30 19.79 16.51
N SER A 187 -1.60 18.77 17.32
CA SER A 187 -2.51 18.89 18.45
C SER A 187 -2.00 18.13 19.67
N THR A 188 -2.18 18.70 20.86
CA THR A 188 -1.88 18.03 22.13
C THR A 188 -3.10 17.31 22.72
N ASP A 189 -4.25 17.37 22.05
CA ASP A 189 -5.48 16.68 22.45
C ASP A 189 -5.46 15.25 21.92
N TYR A 190 -4.57 14.42 22.49
CA TYR A 190 -4.34 13.06 22.02
C TYR A 190 -5.60 12.19 22.15
N VAL A 191 -5.79 11.33 21.15
CA VAL A 191 -6.88 10.35 21.15
C VAL A 191 -6.61 9.32 22.22
N ILE A 192 -7.58 9.13 23.10
CA ILE A 192 -7.60 8.06 24.10
C ILE A 192 -8.56 6.95 23.66
N GLY A 193 -8.34 5.73 24.14
CA GLY A 193 -9.17 4.56 23.76
C GLY A 193 -8.71 3.82 22.50
N LEU A 194 -7.48 4.09 22.03
CA LEU A 194 -6.80 3.28 21.02
C LEU A 194 -6.19 2.02 21.65
N GLN A 195 -6.17 0.90 20.89
CA GLN A 195 -5.52 -0.35 21.27
C GLN A 195 -4.53 -0.83 20.22
#